data_AF-A0A3D2D2L3-F1
#
_entry.id   AF-A0A3D2D2L3-F1
#
_cell.length_a   1.000
_cell.length_b   1.000
_cell.length_c   1.000
_cell.angle_alpha   90.00
_cell.angle_beta   90.00
_cell.angle_gamma   90.00
#
_symmetry.space_group_name_H-M   'P 1'
#
loop_
_entity.id
_entity.type
_entity.pdbx_description
1 polymer ?
#
loop_
_entity_poly.entity_id
_entity_poly.type
_entity_poly.pdbx_seq_one_letter_code
_entity_poly.pdbx_strand_id
1 'polypeptide(L)'
;MTFRINVKVVTIYKTRLDYQNDCKLKQVIADGTPFVYFASIQDLRGSTRVGGKFNKNNAVFDTDWDLLIIDEAHEGTATDLGDAVINNIRKPNTKVLLLSGTPYNILSDFGENKYTWTYVDEQKAKKAWDEDHPDERNPYEELPKMNIFTFDLSEKIPTSYRYVTEDSAFNFREFFRTWTGDKDKDFREIPEGQTVGDFVYADDVYDFLALISKDDPDSNYPFSTEEYREMFAHTFWILPGIKEAKALSAMIQNHPNFKDFEVVNIAGDGDEEKPYDEALALVKSCIKSYSKTITISCGKLTTGVTVREWTGIMMLSGSSTTSAQGYMQAIFRVQSPGYINGKQKKNCYVFDFAPDRTLKVIAEVHRVTHKSSQSDEKAKSALGEFINFCPIISVEGTAMRTYDVAEMMRQIKRISVETAINSGFDDDTIYIADAGMNLTEVDAELLRKLSDVVSPKKKGQKQNEVDINKYISSNLRNLRFLSPAESMNALTIGAIFSDGNDCTPAYNTTQLCTKGMPAIYSSFGRGINNSVKPDILFDGGRSFIREVIPSTANSAIWVASPKRKPGILSAYPGPQQEGAGTVAYSFGTSNSAALISNKAEECFNILNDVYIFCARLPK
;
A
#
# COMPACT_ATOMS: atom_id res chain seq x y z
N MET A 1 -36.49 -8.60 26.64
CA MET A 1 -37.47 -8.39 25.57
C MET A 1 -36.73 -7.69 24.45
N THR A 2 -36.28 -8.43 23.44
CA THR A 2 -35.35 -7.95 22.41
C THR A 2 -36.15 -7.66 21.14
N PHE A 3 -36.27 -6.39 20.75
CA PHE A 3 -36.97 -6.01 19.52
C PHE A 3 -36.06 -6.27 18.32
N ARG A 4 -36.41 -7.25 17.48
CA ARG A 4 -35.86 -7.46 16.14
C ARG A 4 -36.53 -6.48 15.17
N ILE A 5 -35.77 -5.55 14.62
CA ILE A 5 -36.20 -4.78 13.44
C ILE A 5 -35.56 -5.46 12.22
N ASN A 6 -36.38 -6.12 11.39
CA ASN A 6 -35.98 -6.55 10.06
C ASN A 6 -36.03 -5.32 9.13
N VAL A 7 -34.88 -4.82 8.68
CA VAL A 7 -34.83 -3.80 7.63
C VAL A 7 -34.41 -4.48 6.33
N LYS A 8 -35.35 -4.55 5.39
CA LYS A 8 -35.05 -4.75 3.97
C LYS A 8 -34.49 -3.43 3.45
N VAL A 9 -33.20 -3.37 3.13
CA VAL A 9 -32.62 -2.21 2.44
C VAL A 9 -33.05 -2.27 0.98
N VAL A 10 -34.14 -1.55 0.71
CA VAL A 10 -34.42 -0.99 -0.61
C VAL A 10 -34.56 0.50 -0.36
N THR A 11 -33.58 1.29 -0.79
CA THR A 11 -33.55 2.75 -0.61
C THR A 11 -34.55 3.41 -1.54
N ILE A 12 -35.84 3.23 -1.26
CA ILE A 12 -36.89 4.11 -1.75
C ILE A 12 -36.99 5.22 -0.71
N TYR A 13 -36.54 6.42 -1.09
CA TYR A 13 -36.77 7.63 -0.32
C TYR A 13 -38.26 7.72 0.07
N LYS A 14 -38.55 7.70 1.38
CA LYS A 14 -39.90 7.88 1.91
C LYS A 14 -39.96 9.23 2.61
N THR A 15 -40.26 10.28 1.86
CA THR A 15 -40.47 11.67 2.33
C THR A 15 -41.27 11.77 3.64
N ARG A 16 -42.26 10.89 3.80
CA ARG A 16 -43.13 10.83 4.98
C ARG A 16 -42.38 10.41 6.26
N LEU A 17 -41.42 9.50 6.16
CA LEU A 17 -40.65 9.04 7.32
C LEU A 17 -39.69 10.13 7.79
N ASP A 18 -38.98 10.78 6.87
CA ASP A 18 -38.08 11.89 7.18
C ASP A 18 -38.85 13.05 7.82
N TYR A 19 -40.01 13.42 7.28
CA TYR A 19 -40.87 14.45 7.87
C TYR A 19 -41.32 14.09 9.30
N GLN A 20 -41.72 12.83 9.53
CA GLN A 20 -42.10 12.37 10.86
C GLN A 20 -40.93 12.41 11.85
N ASN A 21 -39.72 12.07 11.42
CA ASN A 21 -38.52 12.15 12.24
C ASN A 21 -38.19 13.61 12.60
N ASP A 22 -38.26 14.53 11.63
CA ASP A 22 -38.07 15.96 11.86
C ASP A 22 -39.10 16.51 12.87
N CYS A 23 -40.37 16.14 12.75
CA CYS A 23 -41.41 16.55 13.69
C CYS A 23 -41.15 16.04 15.11
N LYS A 24 -40.78 14.76 15.26
CA LYS A 24 -40.48 14.16 16.57
C LYS A 24 -39.26 14.84 17.22
N LEU A 25 -38.20 15.06 16.46
CA LEU A 25 -37.01 15.72 16.98
C LEU A 25 -37.33 17.14 17.49
N LYS A 26 -38.10 17.91 16.71
CA LYS A 26 -38.55 19.25 17.13
C LYS A 26 -39.40 19.23 18.40
N GLN A 27 -40.25 18.22 18.58
CA GLN A 27 -41.04 18.06 19.80
C GLN A 27 -40.15 17.79 21.02
N VAL A 28 -39.22 16.84 20.92
CA VAL A 28 -38.30 16.51 22.02
C VAL A 28 -37.44 17.72 22.42
N ILE A 29 -37.00 18.51 21.43
CA ILE A 29 -36.25 19.76 21.68
C ILE A 29 -37.13 20.78 22.42
N ALA A 30 -38.38 20.97 21.98
CA ALA A 30 -39.30 21.90 22.62
C ALA A 30 -39.67 21.48 24.06
N ASP A 31 -39.70 20.18 24.33
CA ASP A 31 -39.98 19.61 25.65
C ASP A 31 -38.80 19.77 26.63
N GLY A 32 -37.61 20.18 26.14
CA GLY A 32 -36.43 20.44 26.97
C GLY A 32 -35.84 19.22 27.70
N THR A 33 -36.28 18.01 27.31
CA THR A 33 -35.83 16.77 27.94
C THR A 33 -34.50 16.32 27.34
N PRO A 34 -33.49 15.91 28.14
CA PRO A 34 -32.25 15.36 27.60
C PRO A 34 -32.49 14.15 26.70
N PHE A 35 -31.83 14.11 25.53
CA PHE A 35 -32.05 13.05 24.54
C PHE A 35 -30.77 12.68 23.80
N VAL A 36 -30.79 11.52 23.14
CA VAL A 36 -29.73 11.04 22.24
C VAL A 36 -30.36 10.73 20.89
N TYR A 37 -29.69 11.14 19.82
CA TYR A 37 -30.14 10.91 18.45
C TYR A 37 -29.09 10.12 17.67
N PHE A 38 -29.51 9.02 17.05
CA PHE A 38 -28.64 8.19 16.22
C PHE A 38 -28.93 8.46 14.75
N ALA A 39 -27.88 8.74 13.97
CA ALA A 39 -27.97 8.98 12.54
C ALA A 39 -26.82 8.28 11.81
N SER A 40 -27.10 7.75 10.62
CA SER A 40 -26.05 7.27 9.71
C SER A 40 -25.48 8.46 8.95
N ILE A 41 -24.15 8.56 8.87
CA ILE A 41 -23.49 9.61 8.08
C ILE A 41 -23.83 9.50 6.59
N GLN A 42 -23.99 8.27 6.07
CA GLN A 42 -24.42 8.02 4.68
C GLN A 42 -25.82 8.60 4.43
N ASP A 43 -26.71 8.48 5.41
CA ASP A 43 -28.06 9.05 5.35
C ASP A 43 -28.04 10.59 5.33
N LEU A 44 -27.21 11.19 6.20
CA LEU A 44 -27.04 12.64 6.32
C LEU A 44 -26.44 13.27 5.06
N ARG A 45 -25.46 12.61 4.41
CA ARG A 45 -24.86 13.06 3.13
C ARG A 45 -25.89 13.16 1.99
N GLY A 46 -27.00 12.45 2.09
CA GLY A 46 -28.09 12.55 1.12
C GLY A 46 -28.86 13.88 1.17
N SER A 47 -28.66 14.69 2.22
CA SER A 47 -29.37 15.96 2.40
C SER A 47 -28.86 17.08 1.50
N THR A 48 -29.77 17.84 0.91
CA THR A 48 -29.45 19.06 0.14
C THR A 48 -28.71 20.11 0.97
N ARG A 49 -28.80 20.07 2.30
CA ARG A 49 -28.06 20.97 3.21
C ARG A 49 -26.55 20.83 3.10
N VAL A 50 -26.07 19.69 2.62
CA VAL A 50 -24.64 19.34 2.53
C VAL A 50 -24.22 18.94 1.12
N GLY A 51 -25.02 19.27 0.10
CA GLY A 51 -24.74 18.95 -1.31
C GLY A 51 -25.37 17.64 -1.83
N GLY A 52 -26.20 16.97 -1.02
CA GLY A 52 -26.98 15.80 -1.42
C GLY A 52 -28.19 16.15 -2.29
N LYS A 53 -28.97 15.12 -2.68
CA LYS A 53 -30.09 15.23 -3.65
C LYS A 53 -31.47 15.38 -3.01
N PHE A 54 -31.61 15.12 -1.72
CA PHE A 54 -32.91 15.01 -1.06
C PHE A 54 -33.09 16.08 0.02
N ASN A 55 -34.28 16.68 0.11
CA ASN A 55 -34.60 17.57 1.22
C ASN A 55 -34.99 16.75 2.45
N LYS A 56 -34.03 16.53 3.36
CA LYS A 56 -34.17 15.63 4.52
C LYS A 56 -33.24 16.03 5.67
N ASN A 57 -33.55 15.51 6.86
CA ASN A 57 -32.76 15.71 8.09
C ASN A 57 -32.63 17.18 8.50
N ASN A 58 -33.60 18.03 8.15
CA ASN A 58 -33.48 19.47 8.40
C ASN A 58 -33.43 19.78 9.89
N ALA A 59 -34.27 19.10 10.68
CA ALA A 59 -34.27 19.27 12.12
C ALA A 59 -32.90 18.91 12.73
N VAL A 60 -32.21 17.90 12.19
CA VAL A 60 -30.88 17.50 12.64
C VAL A 60 -29.85 18.61 12.41
N PHE A 61 -29.86 19.26 11.24
CA PHE A 61 -28.92 20.35 10.92
C PHE A 61 -29.26 21.69 11.59
N ASP A 62 -30.53 21.89 11.94
CA ASP A 62 -31.01 23.11 12.62
C ASP A 62 -30.84 23.04 14.14
N THR A 63 -30.59 21.86 14.70
CA THR A 63 -30.41 21.65 16.15
C THR A 63 -29.02 22.09 16.60
N ASP A 64 -28.94 22.81 17.72
CA ASP A 64 -27.70 23.13 18.41
C ASP A 64 -27.31 21.97 19.34
N TRP A 65 -26.49 21.05 18.84
CA TRP A 65 -26.06 19.86 19.58
C TRP A 65 -25.00 20.19 20.63
N ASP A 66 -25.16 19.68 21.85
CA ASP A 66 -24.16 19.81 22.93
C ASP A 66 -22.93 18.92 22.68
N LEU A 67 -23.15 17.70 22.19
CA LEU A 67 -22.12 16.69 21.94
C LEU A 67 -22.40 15.95 20.63
N LEU A 68 -21.40 15.91 19.75
CA LEU A 68 -21.37 15.10 18.55
C LEU A 68 -20.39 13.94 18.75
N ILE A 69 -20.91 12.72 18.72
CA ILE A 69 -20.08 11.49 18.71
C ILE A 69 -20.06 10.96 17.30
N ILE A 70 -18.87 10.78 16.74
CA ILE A 70 -18.68 10.16 15.42
C ILE A 70 -18.04 8.80 15.64
N ASP A 71 -18.81 7.75 15.40
CA ASP A 71 -18.31 6.39 15.39
C ASP A 71 -17.64 6.05 14.06
N GLU A 72 -16.65 5.17 14.08
CA GLU A 72 -15.77 4.84 12.96
C GLU A 72 -15.27 6.09 12.21
N ALA A 73 -14.78 7.08 12.94
CA ALA A 73 -14.40 8.39 12.42
C ALA A 73 -13.29 8.36 11.36
N HIS A 74 -12.60 7.23 11.20
CA HIS A 74 -11.64 7.01 10.12
C HIS A 74 -12.31 6.65 8.77
N GLU A 75 -13.60 6.27 8.77
CA GLU A 75 -14.38 5.94 7.56
C GLU A 75 -15.28 7.11 7.13
N GLY A 76 -14.94 7.73 6.00
CA GLY A 76 -15.82 8.64 5.26
C GLY A 76 -16.00 10.06 5.82
N THR A 77 -15.45 10.39 6.98
CA THR A 77 -15.37 11.79 7.46
C THR A 77 -14.52 12.64 6.51
N ALA A 78 -13.40 12.10 6.03
CA ALA A 78 -12.45 12.75 5.11
C ALA A 78 -12.92 12.86 3.64
N THR A 79 -14.23 12.93 3.40
CA THR A 79 -14.79 13.24 2.07
C THR A 79 -15.47 14.60 2.13
N ASP A 80 -15.48 15.36 1.04
CA ASP A 80 -16.09 16.71 1.01
C ASP A 80 -17.52 16.73 1.58
N LEU A 81 -18.32 15.70 1.27
CA LEU A 81 -19.68 15.54 1.81
C LEU A 81 -19.69 15.16 3.29
N GLY A 82 -18.74 14.35 3.75
CA GLY A 82 -18.56 14.00 5.17
C GLY A 82 -18.20 15.23 5.99
N ASP A 83 -17.21 15.99 5.53
CA ASP A 83 -16.79 17.24 6.15
C ASP A 83 -17.92 18.28 6.17
N ALA A 84 -18.70 18.38 5.08
CA ALA A 84 -19.87 19.24 5.02
C ALA A 84 -20.93 18.88 6.08
N VAL A 85 -21.16 17.59 6.33
CA VAL A 85 -22.06 17.12 7.40
C VAL A 85 -21.55 17.56 8.77
N ILE A 86 -20.29 17.28 9.08
CA ILE A 86 -19.69 17.61 10.37
C ILE A 86 -19.71 19.13 10.60
N ASN A 87 -19.33 19.91 9.60
CA ASN A 87 -19.28 21.37 9.68
C ASN A 87 -20.66 22.02 9.84
N ASN A 88 -21.72 21.44 9.26
CA ASN A 88 -23.08 21.96 9.42
C ASN A 88 -23.68 21.63 10.80
N ILE A 89 -23.36 20.45 11.34
CA ILE A 89 -23.85 19.99 12.65
C ILE A 89 -23.06 20.65 13.79
N ARG A 90 -21.74 20.79 13.64
CA ARG A 90 -20.86 21.36 14.66
C ARG A 90 -21.07 22.87 14.77
N LYS A 91 -21.67 23.32 15.87
CA LYS A 91 -21.81 24.72 16.24
C LYS A 91 -20.68 25.13 17.20
N PRO A 92 -20.47 26.43 17.50
CA PRO A 92 -19.35 26.88 18.34
C PRO A 92 -19.25 26.21 19.72
N ASN A 93 -20.38 25.84 20.33
CA ASN A 93 -20.42 25.20 21.65
C ASN A 93 -20.46 23.66 21.60
N THR A 94 -20.60 23.06 20.41
CA THR A 94 -20.69 21.61 20.24
C THR A 94 -19.36 20.95 20.56
N LYS A 95 -19.35 20.04 21.54
CA LYS A 95 -18.21 19.16 21.81
C LYS A 95 -18.19 18.04 20.77
N VAL A 96 -17.01 17.59 20.36
CA VAL A 96 -16.86 16.52 19.36
C VAL A 96 -16.00 15.41 19.94
N LEU A 97 -16.51 14.18 19.88
CA LEU A 97 -15.81 12.96 20.26
C LEU A 97 -15.71 12.06 19.02
N LEU A 98 -14.49 11.76 18.59
CA LEU A 98 -14.25 10.80 17.51
C LEU A 98 -13.89 9.45 18.11
N LEU A 99 -14.66 8.43 17.74
CA LEU A 99 -14.41 7.03 18.10
C LEU A 99 -13.94 6.30 16.84
N SER A 100 -12.95 5.43 16.99
CA SER A 100 -12.41 4.70 15.85
C SER A 100 -11.66 3.47 16.33
N GLY A 101 -12.03 2.30 15.79
CA GLY A 101 -11.31 1.05 16.06
C GLY A 101 -9.93 0.99 15.39
N THR A 102 -9.74 1.73 14.30
CA THR A 102 -8.47 1.80 13.56
C THR A 102 -8.11 3.23 13.16
N PRO A 103 -7.72 4.09 14.13
CA PRO A 103 -7.62 5.54 13.95
C PRO A 103 -6.38 6.00 13.18
N TYR A 104 -5.72 5.11 12.41
CA TYR A 104 -4.40 5.35 11.84
C TYR A 104 -4.32 6.59 10.95
N ASN A 105 -5.38 6.86 10.18
CA ASN A 105 -5.40 8.00 9.26
C ASN A 105 -5.76 9.32 9.93
N ILE A 106 -6.28 9.30 11.17
CA ILE A 106 -6.76 10.50 11.90
C ILE A 106 -5.92 10.80 13.14
N LEU A 107 -5.07 9.87 13.59
CA LEU A 107 -4.24 10.03 14.79
C LEU A 107 -3.26 11.21 14.71
N SER A 108 -2.84 11.61 13.51
CA SER A 108 -2.00 12.80 13.31
C SER A 108 -2.70 14.11 13.64
N ASP A 109 -4.02 14.13 13.60
CA ASP A 109 -4.81 15.35 13.66
C ASP A 109 -5.07 15.76 15.12
N PHE A 110 -4.69 14.89 16.07
CA PHE A 110 -4.86 15.07 17.51
C PHE A 110 -3.51 15.16 18.22
N GLY A 111 -3.32 16.25 18.97
CA GLY A 111 -2.22 16.39 19.93
C GLY A 111 -2.47 15.56 21.20
N GLU A 112 -2.59 16.23 22.35
CA GLU A 112 -2.83 15.58 23.65
C GLU A 112 -4.30 15.16 23.87
N ASN A 113 -5.23 15.65 23.05
CA ASN A 113 -6.67 15.32 23.15
C ASN A 113 -6.98 13.96 22.52
N LYS A 114 -6.23 12.92 22.92
CA LYS A 114 -6.39 11.55 22.45
C LYS A 114 -6.34 10.59 23.62
N TYR A 115 -7.24 9.62 23.60
CA TYR A 115 -7.19 8.47 24.48
C TYR A 115 -7.11 7.23 23.62
N THR A 116 -6.13 6.37 23.89
CA THR A 116 -5.90 5.14 23.13
C THR A 116 -5.99 3.95 24.07
N TRP A 117 -6.81 2.97 23.70
CA TRP A 117 -6.86 1.66 24.36
C TRP A 117 -6.48 0.61 23.32
N THR A 118 -5.25 0.11 23.42
CA THR A 118 -4.68 -0.82 22.45
C THR A 118 -4.90 -2.27 22.88
N TYR A 119 -4.64 -3.21 21.97
CA TYR A 119 -4.58 -4.64 22.31
C TYR A 119 -3.60 -4.92 23.46
N VAL A 120 -2.47 -4.21 23.52
CA VAL A 120 -1.49 -4.38 24.60
C VAL A 120 -2.07 -3.91 25.94
N ASP A 121 -2.79 -2.78 25.94
CA ASP A 121 -3.44 -2.26 27.15
C ASP A 121 -4.53 -3.22 27.65
N GLU A 122 -5.33 -3.76 26.72
CA GLU A 122 -6.34 -4.78 27.00
C GLU A 122 -5.71 -6.03 27.66
N GLN A 123 -4.65 -6.58 27.08
CA GLN A 123 -4.01 -7.80 27.59
C GLN A 123 -3.28 -7.57 28.93
N LYS A 124 -2.73 -6.36 29.13
CA LYS A 124 -2.18 -5.94 30.44
C LYS A 124 -3.27 -5.85 31.48
N ALA A 125 -4.37 -5.15 31.18
CA ALA A 125 -5.51 -5.01 32.08
C ALA A 125 -6.12 -6.36 32.41
N LYS A 126 -6.26 -7.25 31.42
CA LYS A 126 -6.70 -8.63 31.62
C LYS A 126 -5.83 -9.37 32.63
N LYS A 127 -4.51 -9.28 32.52
CA LYS A 127 -3.60 -9.96 33.46
C LYS A 127 -3.63 -9.34 34.85
N ALA A 128 -3.59 -8.01 34.93
CA ALA A 128 -3.57 -7.28 36.20
C ALA A 128 -4.89 -7.37 36.96
N TRP A 129 -6.02 -7.48 36.25
CA TRP A 129 -7.35 -7.51 36.89
C TRP A 129 -7.49 -8.66 37.89
N ASP A 130 -7.01 -9.86 37.55
CA ASP A 130 -7.07 -11.01 38.45
C ASP A 130 -6.21 -10.81 39.71
N GLU A 131 -5.15 -10.01 39.62
CA GLU A 131 -4.27 -9.66 40.75
C GLU A 131 -4.89 -8.54 41.61
N ASP A 132 -5.48 -7.53 40.98
CA ASP A 132 -6.02 -6.33 41.64
C ASP A 132 -7.43 -6.55 42.21
N HIS A 133 -8.23 -7.44 41.59
CA HIS A 133 -9.64 -7.69 41.91
C HIS A 133 -9.94 -9.22 41.98
N PRO A 134 -9.34 -9.97 42.92
CA PRO A 134 -9.39 -11.43 42.95
C PRO A 134 -10.79 -12.02 43.16
N ASP A 135 -11.71 -11.26 43.76
CA ASP A 135 -13.09 -11.67 44.03
C ASP A 135 -14.09 -11.17 42.97
N GLU A 136 -13.62 -10.43 41.96
CA GLU A 136 -14.48 -9.92 40.89
C GLU A 136 -14.25 -10.68 39.59
N ARG A 137 -15.33 -10.83 38.80
CA ARG A 137 -15.21 -11.43 37.46
C ARG A 137 -14.41 -10.48 36.57
N ASN A 138 -13.32 -10.98 36.00
CA ASN A 138 -12.50 -10.24 35.07
C ASN A 138 -13.28 -9.85 33.81
N PRO A 139 -13.50 -8.54 33.55
CA PRO A 139 -14.29 -8.08 32.40
C PRO A 139 -13.59 -8.38 31.06
N TYR A 140 -12.28 -8.67 31.09
CA TYR A 140 -11.47 -9.01 29.92
C TYR A 140 -11.29 -10.52 29.73
N GLU A 141 -11.83 -11.36 30.63
CA GLU A 141 -11.66 -12.82 30.60
C GLU A 141 -12.02 -13.41 29.23
N GLU A 142 -13.13 -12.95 28.64
CA GLU A 142 -13.69 -13.44 27.39
C GLU A 142 -12.89 -13.03 26.14
N LEU A 143 -11.96 -12.07 26.24
CA LEU A 143 -11.18 -11.58 25.10
C LEU A 143 -10.02 -12.55 24.78
N PRO A 144 -10.03 -13.20 23.61
CA PRO A 144 -8.99 -14.16 23.24
C PRO A 144 -7.65 -13.46 23.01
N LYS A 145 -6.57 -14.16 23.35
CA LYS A 145 -5.21 -13.78 22.96
C LYS A 145 -5.02 -14.02 21.47
N MET A 146 -4.40 -13.08 20.76
CA MET A 146 -4.09 -13.19 19.34
C MET A 146 -2.68 -13.73 19.12
N ASN A 147 -2.52 -14.69 18.21
CA ASN A 147 -1.24 -15.26 17.80
C ASN A 147 -1.07 -15.08 16.29
N ILE A 148 0.07 -14.51 15.87
CA ILE A 148 0.33 -14.24 14.45
C ILE A 148 1.43 -15.19 13.97
N PHE A 149 1.08 -16.07 13.05
CA PHE A 149 2.00 -16.97 12.39
C PHE A 149 2.33 -16.43 11.01
N THR A 150 3.61 -16.18 10.77
CA THR A 150 4.11 -15.76 9.47
C THR A 150 4.85 -16.90 8.81
N PHE A 151 4.54 -17.20 7.55
CA PHE A 151 5.16 -18.29 6.79
C PHE A 151 5.92 -17.72 5.60
N ASP A 152 7.19 -18.08 5.48
CA ASP A 152 7.94 -17.80 4.27
C ASP A 152 7.72 -18.92 3.25
N LEU A 153 6.89 -18.66 2.23
CA LEU A 153 6.63 -19.59 1.13
C LEU A 153 7.72 -19.56 0.05
N SER A 154 8.67 -18.63 0.15
CA SER A 154 9.53 -18.25 -0.95
C SER A 154 10.63 -19.28 -1.25
N GLU A 155 10.93 -20.18 -0.31
CA GLU A 155 11.82 -21.34 -0.54
C GLU A 155 11.09 -22.60 -1.03
N LYS A 156 9.78 -22.73 -0.76
CA LYS A 156 9.01 -23.95 -1.03
C LYS A 156 8.18 -23.88 -2.32
N ILE A 157 7.87 -22.69 -2.82
CA ILE A 157 7.07 -22.51 -4.04
C ILE A 157 8.00 -22.04 -5.19
N PRO A 158 7.91 -22.66 -6.39
CA PRO A 158 8.81 -22.40 -7.52
C PRO A 158 9.00 -20.92 -7.89
N THR A 159 10.18 -20.59 -8.40
CA THR A 159 10.64 -19.20 -8.66
C THR A 159 9.83 -18.45 -9.74
N SER A 160 8.93 -19.13 -10.49
CA SER A 160 8.11 -18.53 -11.56
C SER A 160 7.18 -17.40 -11.07
N TYR A 161 6.85 -17.36 -9.78
CA TYR A 161 5.95 -16.35 -9.17
C TYR A 161 6.65 -15.04 -8.77
N ARG A 162 7.98 -15.04 -8.68
CA ARG A 162 8.77 -13.88 -8.24
C ARG A 162 9.04 -12.88 -9.36
N TYR A 163 8.88 -13.25 -10.63
CA TYR A 163 9.40 -12.47 -11.76
C TYR A 163 8.41 -11.48 -12.41
N VAL A 164 7.20 -11.32 -11.87
CA VAL A 164 6.21 -10.41 -12.48
C VAL A 164 6.26 -9.00 -11.89
N THR A 165 6.88 -8.80 -10.72
CA THR A 165 7.04 -7.46 -10.10
C THR A 165 8.37 -7.31 -9.36
N GLU A 166 8.97 -6.12 -9.41
CA GLU A 166 10.28 -5.74 -8.82
C GLU A 166 10.37 -5.84 -7.27
N ASP A 167 9.29 -6.19 -6.58
CA ASP A 167 9.28 -6.45 -5.15
C ASP A 167 9.60 -7.93 -4.88
N SER A 168 10.64 -8.18 -4.09
CA SER A 168 11.12 -9.50 -3.63
C SER A 168 10.10 -10.34 -2.84
N ALA A 169 8.86 -9.85 -2.68
CA ALA A 169 7.81 -10.44 -1.87
C ALA A 169 6.87 -11.36 -2.68
N PHE A 170 6.36 -12.42 -2.04
CA PHE A 170 5.39 -13.32 -2.64
C PHE A 170 4.11 -12.57 -3.05
N ASN A 171 3.76 -12.63 -4.34
CA ASN A 171 2.62 -11.91 -4.90
C ASN A 171 1.39 -12.81 -5.03
N PHE A 172 0.49 -12.73 -4.04
CA PHE A 172 -0.75 -13.49 -4.03
C PHE A 172 -1.68 -13.21 -5.22
N ARG A 173 -1.63 -12.00 -5.80
CA ARG A 173 -2.45 -11.67 -6.96
C ARG A 173 -2.01 -12.43 -8.20
N GLU A 174 -0.70 -12.63 -8.37
CA GLU A 174 -0.18 -13.48 -9.45
C GLU A 174 -0.35 -14.95 -9.11
N PHE A 175 -0.07 -15.36 -7.87
CA PHE A 175 -0.18 -16.75 -7.43
C PHE A 175 -1.60 -17.32 -7.64
N PHE A 176 -2.63 -16.55 -7.28
CA PHE A 176 -4.03 -16.94 -7.50
C PHE A 176 -4.60 -16.51 -8.85
N ARG A 177 -3.78 -16.02 -9.79
CA ARG A 177 -4.28 -15.50 -11.08
C ARG A 177 -5.12 -16.56 -11.80
N THR A 178 -6.26 -16.13 -12.32
CA THR A 178 -7.17 -16.96 -13.12
C THR A 178 -7.04 -16.63 -14.60
N TRP A 179 -7.28 -17.61 -15.46
CA TRP A 179 -7.30 -17.41 -16.91
C TRP A 179 -8.40 -16.45 -17.32
N THR A 180 -8.08 -15.51 -18.19
CA THR A 180 -9.03 -14.52 -18.70
C THR A 180 -9.58 -14.88 -20.08
N GLY A 181 -8.87 -15.72 -20.84
CA GLY A 181 -9.18 -16.02 -22.24
C GLY A 181 -8.67 -14.95 -23.21
N ASP A 182 -8.04 -13.90 -22.69
CA ASP A 182 -7.46 -12.81 -23.46
C ASP A 182 -5.94 -13.04 -23.55
N LYS A 183 -5.46 -13.36 -24.76
CA LYS A 183 -4.05 -13.71 -25.01
C LYS A 183 -3.09 -12.58 -24.65
N ASP A 184 -3.53 -11.33 -24.74
CA ASP A 184 -2.71 -10.16 -24.42
C ASP A 184 -2.52 -9.99 -22.90
N LYS A 185 -3.46 -10.53 -22.09
CA LYS A 185 -3.38 -10.52 -20.62
C LYS A 185 -2.81 -11.80 -20.05
N ASP A 186 -3.10 -12.92 -20.70
CA ASP A 186 -2.68 -14.24 -20.23
C ASP A 186 -1.26 -14.59 -20.69
N PHE A 187 -0.73 -13.89 -21.71
CA PHE A 187 0.59 -14.05 -22.34
C PHE A 187 0.85 -15.44 -22.96
N ARG A 188 -0.13 -16.36 -22.87
CA ARG A 188 -0.10 -17.72 -23.41
C ARG A 188 -1.53 -18.21 -23.63
N GLU A 189 -1.68 -19.26 -24.42
CA GLU A 189 -2.99 -19.91 -24.63
C GLU A 189 -3.38 -20.77 -23.43
N ILE A 190 -4.68 -20.89 -23.18
CA ILE A 190 -5.20 -21.74 -22.11
C ILE A 190 -4.86 -23.20 -22.45
N PRO A 191 -4.20 -23.95 -21.55
CA PRO A 191 -3.87 -25.35 -21.77
C PRO A 191 -5.10 -26.22 -22.03
N GLU A 192 -4.91 -27.31 -22.78
CA GLU A 192 -5.96 -28.30 -23.01
C GLU A 192 -6.46 -28.88 -21.67
N GLY A 193 -7.78 -28.81 -21.44
CA GLY A 193 -8.41 -29.24 -20.18
C GLY A 193 -8.60 -28.15 -19.14
N GLN A 194 -8.11 -26.92 -19.37
CA GLN A 194 -8.42 -25.75 -18.54
C GLN A 194 -9.35 -24.78 -19.26
N THR A 195 -10.05 -23.96 -18.49
CA THR A 195 -11.05 -23.00 -18.97
C THR A 195 -10.88 -21.63 -18.32
N VAL A 196 -11.58 -20.63 -18.86
CA VAL A 196 -11.61 -19.28 -18.27
C VAL A 196 -12.13 -19.36 -16.84
N GLY A 197 -11.41 -18.74 -15.91
CA GLY A 197 -11.70 -18.78 -14.48
C GLY A 197 -10.94 -19.86 -13.69
N ASP A 198 -10.32 -20.84 -14.35
CA ASP A 198 -9.39 -21.77 -13.68
C ASP A 198 -8.08 -21.05 -13.33
N PHE A 199 -7.36 -21.59 -12.33
CA PHE A 199 -6.06 -21.04 -11.96
C PHE A 199 -5.02 -21.26 -13.06
N VAL A 200 -4.26 -20.20 -13.35
CA VAL A 200 -3.08 -20.26 -14.21
C VAL A 200 -2.01 -21.20 -13.64
N TYR A 201 -1.97 -21.28 -12.31
CA TYR A 201 -1.01 -22.03 -11.51
C TYR A 201 -1.73 -23.06 -10.62
N ALA A 202 -2.66 -23.80 -11.21
CA ALA A 202 -3.53 -24.73 -10.48
C ALA A 202 -2.75 -25.75 -9.63
N ASP A 203 -1.64 -26.30 -10.16
CA ASP A 203 -0.82 -27.28 -9.45
C ASP A 203 -0.18 -26.68 -8.19
N ASP A 204 0.39 -25.47 -8.27
CA ASP A 204 1.01 -24.82 -7.12
C ASP A 204 -0.02 -24.40 -6.05
N VAL A 205 -1.21 -23.97 -6.45
CA VAL A 205 -2.30 -23.68 -5.51
C VAL A 205 -2.77 -24.97 -4.82
N TYR A 206 -2.83 -26.08 -5.55
CA TYR A 206 -3.14 -27.39 -4.99
C TYR A 206 -2.06 -27.84 -4.00
N ASP A 207 -0.77 -27.72 -4.36
CA ASP A 207 0.36 -28.05 -3.50
C ASP A 207 0.41 -27.16 -2.25
N PHE A 208 0.00 -25.90 -2.35
CA PHE A 208 -0.18 -25.03 -1.19
C PHE A 208 -1.25 -25.56 -0.23
N LEU A 209 -2.41 -25.97 -0.74
CA LEU A 209 -3.46 -26.59 0.08
C LEU A 209 -2.96 -27.90 0.71
N ALA A 210 -2.21 -28.70 -0.03
CA ALA A 210 -1.58 -29.91 0.48
C ALA A 210 -0.56 -29.59 1.58
N LEU A 211 0.26 -28.55 1.42
CA LEU A 211 1.27 -28.12 2.39
C LEU A 211 0.64 -27.73 3.72
N ILE A 212 -0.39 -26.87 3.69
CA ILE A 212 -1.01 -26.36 4.93
C ILE A 212 -1.86 -27.41 5.66
N SER A 213 -2.17 -28.52 4.99
CA SER A 213 -3.01 -29.61 5.51
C SER A 213 -2.29 -30.95 5.64
N LYS A 214 -0.98 -30.98 5.35
CA LYS A 214 -0.16 -32.18 5.39
C LYS A 214 -0.08 -32.68 6.83
N ASP A 215 -0.49 -33.93 7.03
CA ASP A 215 -0.37 -34.60 8.32
C ASP A 215 1.09 -34.80 8.66
N ASP A 216 1.53 -34.10 9.70
CA ASP A 216 2.89 -34.06 10.18
C ASP A 216 2.83 -33.57 11.64
N PRO A 217 3.16 -34.43 12.63
CA PRO A 217 3.11 -34.08 14.05
C PRO A 217 4.02 -32.91 14.44
N ASP A 218 5.08 -32.67 13.65
CA ASP A 218 6.03 -31.58 13.88
C ASP A 218 5.64 -30.31 13.09
N SER A 219 4.56 -30.39 12.29
CA SER A 219 4.12 -29.31 11.41
C SER A 219 3.17 -28.35 12.11
N ASN A 220 3.52 -27.07 12.00
CA ASN A 220 2.82 -25.96 12.64
C ASN A 220 1.86 -25.25 11.68
N TYR A 221 1.50 -25.91 10.58
CA TYR A 221 0.52 -25.40 9.63
C TYR A 221 -0.91 -25.54 10.16
N PRO A 222 -1.83 -24.63 9.80
CA PRO A 222 -3.16 -24.54 10.41
C PRO A 222 -4.04 -25.79 10.24
N PHE A 223 -3.77 -26.68 9.28
CA PHE A 223 -4.63 -27.84 9.05
C PHE A 223 -3.85 -29.16 9.05
N SER A 224 -2.61 -29.17 9.56
CA SER A 224 -1.74 -30.35 9.58
C SER A 224 -2.30 -31.46 10.47
N THR A 225 -2.63 -31.15 11.72
CA THR A 225 -3.08 -32.12 12.72
C THR A 225 -4.60 -32.12 12.93
N GLU A 226 -5.15 -33.21 13.46
CA GLU A 226 -6.57 -33.28 13.85
C GLU A 226 -6.92 -32.24 14.91
N GLU A 227 -6.05 -32.05 15.92
CA GLU A 227 -6.20 -31.03 16.95
C GLU A 227 -6.31 -29.62 16.34
N TYR A 228 -5.45 -29.30 15.36
CA TYR A 228 -5.55 -28.04 14.64
C TYR A 228 -6.83 -27.95 13.82
N ARG A 229 -7.25 -29.00 13.10
CA ARG A 229 -8.53 -28.95 12.36
C ARG A 229 -9.75 -28.76 13.27
N GLU A 230 -9.71 -29.24 14.52
CA GLU A 230 -10.74 -28.95 15.52
C GLU A 230 -10.64 -27.53 16.06
N MET A 231 -9.43 -27.05 16.33
CA MET A 231 -9.17 -25.67 16.77
C MET A 231 -9.57 -24.64 15.71
N PHE A 232 -9.35 -24.98 14.44
CA PHE A 232 -9.65 -24.19 13.25
C PHE A 232 -10.93 -24.65 12.55
N ALA A 233 -11.91 -25.09 13.34
CA ALA A 233 -13.21 -25.53 12.84
C ALA A 233 -13.88 -24.46 11.97
N HIS A 234 -13.83 -23.19 12.37
CA HIS A 234 -14.38 -22.09 11.58
C HIS A 234 -13.28 -21.06 11.28
N THR A 235 -12.90 -20.93 10.01
CA THR A 235 -11.85 -20.00 9.57
C THR A 235 -12.35 -18.99 8.54
N PHE A 236 -11.67 -17.86 8.47
CA PHE A 236 -11.96 -16.76 7.56
C PHE A 236 -10.76 -16.51 6.63
N TRP A 237 -10.96 -16.56 5.31
CA TRP A 237 -9.87 -16.52 4.33
C TRP A 237 -10.06 -15.30 3.44
N ILE A 238 -9.05 -14.44 3.38
CA ILE A 238 -9.08 -13.22 2.56
C ILE A 238 -8.30 -13.46 1.27
N LEU A 239 -8.96 -13.30 0.12
CA LEU A 239 -8.39 -13.50 -1.21
C LEU A 239 -8.31 -12.19 -2.04
N PRO A 240 -7.47 -12.15 -3.09
CA PRO A 240 -7.26 -10.94 -3.89
C PRO A 240 -8.48 -10.47 -4.70
N GLY A 241 -9.41 -11.36 -5.03
CA GLY A 241 -10.54 -11.03 -5.90
C GLY A 241 -11.61 -12.12 -5.99
N ILE A 242 -12.70 -11.79 -6.70
CA ILE A 242 -13.91 -12.62 -6.80
C ILE A 242 -13.66 -13.89 -7.62
N LYS A 243 -12.93 -13.78 -8.73
CA LYS A 243 -12.64 -14.90 -9.62
C LYS A 243 -11.76 -15.93 -8.91
N GLU A 244 -10.76 -15.43 -8.21
CA GLU A 244 -9.81 -16.19 -7.40
C GLU A 244 -10.51 -16.89 -6.25
N ALA A 245 -11.43 -16.19 -5.56
CA ALA A 245 -12.27 -16.77 -4.52
C ALA A 245 -13.13 -17.93 -5.03
N LYS A 246 -13.72 -17.79 -6.23
CA LYS A 246 -14.54 -18.83 -6.87
C LYS A 246 -13.69 -20.07 -7.22
N ALA A 247 -12.55 -19.87 -7.87
CA ALA A 247 -11.62 -20.94 -8.22
C ALA A 247 -11.10 -21.67 -6.97
N LEU A 248 -10.69 -20.94 -5.93
CA LEU A 248 -10.20 -21.54 -4.68
C LEU A 248 -11.30 -22.33 -3.98
N SER A 249 -12.53 -21.81 -3.97
CA SER A 249 -13.66 -22.50 -3.34
C SER A 249 -13.89 -23.89 -3.96
N ALA A 250 -13.87 -23.95 -5.30
CA ALA A 250 -14.01 -25.21 -6.02
C ALA A 250 -12.83 -26.17 -5.75
N MET A 251 -11.61 -25.65 -5.69
CA MET A 251 -10.43 -26.47 -5.40
C MET A 251 -10.46 -27.04 -3.98
N ILE A 252 -10.80 -26.22 -2.97
CA ILE A 252 -10.90 -26.68 -1.56
C ILE A 252 -11.95 -27.78 -1.42
N GLN A 253 -13.15 -27.61 -2.01
CA GLN A 253 -14.20 -28.63 -1.92
C GLN A 253 -13.79 -29.97 -2.56
N ASN A 254 -12.93 -29.95 -3.58
CA ASN A 254 -12.43 -31.17 -4.22
C ASN A 254 -11.17 -31.74 -3.54
N HIS A 255 -10.47 -30.95 -2.71
CA HIS A 255 -9.21 -31.35 -2.10
C HIS A 255 -9.46 -32.39 -0.97
N PRO A 256 -8.74 -33.53 -0.96
CA PRO A 256 -9.02 -34.63 -0.05
C PRO A 256 -8.94 -34.26 1.43
N ASN A 257 -8.01 -33.37 1.81
CA ASN A 257 -7.79 -32.97 3.20
C ASN A 257 -8.82 -31.94 3.72
N PHE A 258 -9.69 -31.41 2.86
CA PHE A 258 -10.69 -30.40 3.23
C PHE A 258 -12.14 -30.89 3.07
N LYS A 259 -12.35 -32.17 2.80
CA LYS A 259 -13.69 -32.77 2.59
C LYS A 259 -14.66 -32.57 3.76
N ASP A 260 -14.15 -32.38 4.97
CA ASP A 260 -14.97 -32.16 6.16
C ASP A 260 -15.37 -30.69 6.37
N PHE A 261 -14.90 -29.78 5.51
CA PHE A 261 -15.16 -28.35 5.62
C PHE A 261 -16.19 -27.89 4.59
N GLU A 262 -17.24 -27.22 5.07
CA GLU A 262 -18.15 -26.50 4.18
C GLU A 262 -17.53 -25.16 3.76
N VAL A 263 -17.42 -24.91 2.46
CA VAL A 263 -16.87 -23.67 1.93
C VAL A 263 -17.98 -22.65 1.69
N VAL A 264 -17.92 -21.52 2.40
CA VAL A 264 -18.87 -20.41 2.31
C VAL A 264 -18.20 -19.24 1.58
N ASN A 265 -18.41 -19.16 0.26
CA ASN A 265 -17.87 -18.05 -0.54
C ASN A 265 -18.81 -16.83 -0.50
N ILE A 266 -18.34 -15.74 0.08
CA ILE A 266 -19.06 -14.46 0.17
C ILE A 266 -18.44 -13.35 -0.70
N ALA A 267 -17.42 -13.65 -1.51
CA ALA A 267 -16.78 -12.66 -2.39
C ALA A 267 -17.75 -12.07 -3.44
N GLY A 268 -18.77 -12.82 -3.84
CA GLY A 268 -19.76 -12.43 -4.86
C GLY A 268 -19.73 -13.36 -6.07
N ASP A 269 -20.61 -13.14 -7.06
CA ASP A 269 -20.71 -13.99 -8.26
C ASP A 269 -20.43 -13.21 -9.56
N GLY A 270 -19.35 -12.42 -9.55
CA GLY A 270 -18.83 -11.70 -10.72
C GLY A 270 -19.62 -10.45 -11.11
N ASP A 271 -20.96 -10.49 -11.11
CA ASP A 271 -21.82 -9.40 -11.59
C ASP A 271 -23.03 -9.07 -10.69
N GLU A 272 -23.33 -9.88 -9.66
CA GLU A 272 -24.38 -9.55 -8.67
C GLU A 272 -23.80 -9.39 -7.26
N GLU A 273 -23.85 -8.15 -6.74
CA GLU A 273 -23.62 -7.89 -5.32
C GLU A 273 -24.79 -8.42 -4.49
N LYS A 274 -24.64 -9.62 -3.91
CA LYS A 274 -25.52 -10.03 -2.81
C LYS A 274 -25.44 -9.01 -1.67
N PRO A 275 -26.58 -8.53 -1.12
CA PRO A 275 -26.61 -7.60 0.01
C PRO A 275 -25.77 -8.07 1.21
N TYR A 276 -25.13 -7.13 1.90
CA TYR A 276 -24.22 -7.39 3.03
C TYR A 276 -24.86 -8.23 4.15
N ASP A 277 -26.15 -7.98 4.44
CA ASP A 277 -26.93 -8.72 5.44
C ASP A 277 -27.15 -10.19 5.06
N GLU A 278 -27.27 -10.48 3.76
CA GLU A 278 -27.44 -11.85 3.27
C GLU A 278 -26.14 -12.64 3.41
N ALA A 279 -24.98 -12.01 3.19
CA ALA A 279 -23.68 -12.64 3.39
C ALA A 279 -23.46 -13.03 4.86
N LEU A 280 -23.76 -12.14 5.81
CA LEU A 280 -23.65 -12.45 7.24
C LEU A 280 -24.63 -13.55 7.67
N ALA A 281 -25.87 -13.50 7.18
CA ALA A 281 -26.88 -14.51 7.46
C ALA A 281 -26.45 -15.88 6.92
N LEU A 282 -25.88 -15.93 5.70
CA LEU A 282 -25.36 -17.14 5.09
C LEU A 282 -24.26 -17.76 5.96
N VAL A 283 -23.23 -16.98 6.32
CA VAL A 283 -22.13 -17.44 7.18
C VAL A 283 -22.66 -18.01 8.50
N LYS A 284 -23.55 -17.28 9.19
CA LYS A 284 -24.14 -17.74 10.46
C LYS A 284 -24.98 -19.01 10.29
N SER A 285 -25.70 -19.15 9.19
CA SER A 285 -26.49 -20.36 8.90
C SER A 285 -25.59 -21.57 8.63
N CYS A 286 -24.53 -21.41 7.85
CA CYS A 286 -23.57 -22.47 7.57
C CYS A 286 -22.82 -22.91 8.84
N ILE A 287 -22.32 -21.97 9.64
CA ILE A 287 -21.66 -22.29 10.93
C ILE A 287 -22.60 -23.07 11.87
N LYS A 288 -23.90 -22.81 11.83
CA LYS A 288 -24.88 -23.56 12.62
C LYS A 288 -25.16 -24.96 12.05
N SER A 289 -25.08 -25.13 10.74
CA SER A 289 -25.40 -26.37 10.03
C SER A 289 -24.22 -27.35 9.92
N TYR A 290 -23.00 -26.84 9.93
CA TYR A 290 -21.78 -27.61 9.69
C TYR A 290 -20.80 -27.45 10.84
N SER A 291 -20.16 -28.55 11.24
CA SER A 291 -19.18 -28.56 12.34
C SER A 291 -17.88 -27.84 11.98
N LYS A 292 -17.53 -27.77 10.69
CA LYS A 292 -16.35 -27.08 10.18
C LYS A 292 -16.69 -26.27 8.93
N THR A 293 -16.22 -25.04 8.85
CA THR A 293 -16.50 -24.12 7.74
C THR A 293 -15.27 -23.28 7.38
N ILE A 294 -15.06 -23.06 6.08
CA ILE A 294 -14.10 -22.08 5.55
C ILE A 294 -14.90 -20.95 4.90
N THR A 295 -14.85 -19.75 5.48
CA THR A 295 -15.49 -18.57 4.88
C THR A 295 -14.49 -17.84 4.00
N ILE A 296 -14.79 -17.66 2.70
CA ILE A 296 -13.91 -16.98 1.75
C ILE A 296 -14.47 -15.60 1.39
N SER A 297 -13.63 -14.57 1.48
CA SER A 297 -13.98 -13.18 1.14
C SER A 297 -12.86 -12.49 0.37
N CYS A 298 -13.19 -11.46 -0.41
CA CYS A 298 -12.22 -10.55 -1.03
C CYS A 298 -12.31 -9.12 -0.46
N GLY A 299 -12.86 -8.97 0.75
CA GLY A 299 -13.05 -7.66 1.40
C GLY A 299 -14.43 -7.42 2.01
N LYS A 300 -15.38 -8.34 1.83
CA LYS A 300 -16.67 -8.32 2.56
C LYS A 300 -16.52 -8.86 3.97
N LEU A 301 -17.35 -8.36 4.89
CA LEU A 301 -17.38 -8.75 6.30
C LEU A 301 -16.06 -8.48 7.07
N THR A 302 -15.16 -7.67 6.50
CA THR A 302 -13.94 -7.18 7.19
C THR A 302 -14.24 -5.97 8.08
N THR A 303 -15.36 -5.27 7.83
CA THR A 303 -15.84 -4.11 8.60
C THR A 303 -17.29 -4.31 9.06
N GLY A 304 -17.64 -3.72 10.21
CA GLY A 304 -19.04 -3.58 10.67
C GLY A 304 -19.79 -4.85 11.10
N VAL A 305 -19.13 -6.01 11.20
CA VAL A 305 -19.81 -7.28 11.55
C VAL A 305 -19.03 -8.14 12.56
N THR A 306 -19.76 -8.98 13.29
CA THR A 306 -19.18 -9.91 14.28
C THR A 306 -19.65 -11.33 14.02
N VAL A 307 -18.69 -12.22 13.75
CA VAL A 307 -18.85 -13.68 13.72
C VAL A 307 -17.92 -14.23 14.79
N ARG A 308 -18.49 -14.77 15.88
CA ARG A 308 -17.76 -15.07 17.12
C ARG A 308 -16.98 -16.38 17.02
N GLU A 309 -17.47 -17.26 16.15
CA GLU A 309 -17.03 -18.63 15.96
C GLU A 309 -15.72 -18.72 15.17
N TRP A 310 -15.33 -17.68 14.43
CA TRP A 310 -14.05 -17.67 13.72
C TRP A 310 -12.87 -17.72 14.69
N THR A 311 -11.99 -18.70 14.51
CA THR A 311 -10.77 -18.91 15.31
C THR A 311 -9.50 -18.54 14.60
N GLY A 312 -9.49 -18.67 13.28
CA GLY A 312 -8.33 -18.44 12.43
C GLY A 312 -8.69 -17.55 11.25
N ILE A 313 -7.77 -16.66 10.88
CA ILE A 313 -7.83 -15.91 9.62
C ILE A 313 -6.62 -16.26 8.74
N MET A 314 -6.87 -16.55 7.47
CA MET A 314 -5.84 -16.79 6.46
C MET A 314 -5.69 -15.54 5.58
N MET A 315 -4.54 -14.89 5.66
CA MET A 315 -4.23 -13.67 4.91
C MET A 315 -3.60 -14.04 3.55
N LEU A 316 -4.45 -14.47 2.62
CA LEU A 316 -4.09 -14.92 1.26
C LEU A 316 -4.24 -13.80 0.21
N SER A 317 -4.30 -12.56 0.67
CA SER A 317 -4.46 -11.36 -0.15
C SER A 317 -3.47 -10.30 0.28
N GLY A 318 -3.06 -9.45 -0.65
CA GLY A 318 -2.31 -8.22 -0.35
C GLY A 318 -0.98 -8.14 -1.08
N SER A 319 -0.55 -6.90 -1.34
CA SER A 319 0.74 -6.52 -1.92
C SER A 319 1.60 -5.79 -0.86
N SER A 320 2.82 -5.38 -1.23
CA SER A 320 3.70 -4.47 -0.48
C SER A 320 3.05 -3.13 -0.07
N THR A 321 1.88 -2.81 -0.65
CA THR A 321 1.09 -1.58 -0.45
C THR A 321 -0.19 -1.80 0.37
N THR A 322 -0.36 -2.95 1.02
CA THR A 322 -1.52 -3.22 1.89
C THR A 322 -1.53 -2.24 3.07
N SER A 323 -2.62 -1.49 3.26
CA SER A 323 -2.73 -0.54 4.38
C SER A 323 -2.73 -1.25 5.72
N ALA A 324 -2.01 -0.72 6.71
CA ALA A 324 -2.05 -1.21 8.09
C ALA A 324 -3.46 -1.29 8.67
N GLN A 325 -4.29 -0.28 8.35
CA GLN A 325 -5.68 -0.23 8.78
C GLN A 325 -6.49 -1.46 8.32
N GLY A 326 -6.53 -1.73 7.01
CA GLY A 326 -7.29 -2.85 6.46
C GLY A 326 -6.81 -4.22 6.98
N TYR A 327 -5.50 -4.38 7.17
CA TYR A 327 -4.94 -5.59 7.77
C TYR A 327 -5.41 -5.78 9.22
N MET A 328 -5.28 -4.76 10.07
CA MET A 328 -5.69 -4.83 11.47
C MET A 328 -7.21 -5.02 11.61
N GLN A 329 -8.00 -4.33 10.80
CA GLN A 329 -9.47 -4.52 10.75
C GLN A 329 -9.85 -5.96 10.43
N ALA A 330 -9.13 -6.61 9.50
CA ALA A 330 -9.38 -8.00 9.13
C ALA A 330 -9.00 -8.96 10.26
N ILE A 331 -7.80 -8.85 10.82
CA ILE A 331 -7.32 -9.82 11.82
C ILE A 331 -8.08 -9.71 13.15
N PHE A 332 -8.48 -8.50 13.58
CA PHE A 332 -9.24 -8.35 14.82
C PHE A 332 -10.65 -8.95 14.75
N ARG A 333 -11.16 -9.32 13.55
CA ARG A 333 -12.44 -10.04 13.45
C ARG A 333 -12.41 -11.37 14.20
N VAL A 334 -11.27 -12.07 14.15
CA VAL A 334 -11.14 -13.37 14.84
C VAL A 334 -10.92 -13.22 16.34
N GLN A 335 -10.62 -12.01 16.84
CA GLN A 335 -10.51 -11.70 18.27
C GLN A 335 -11.87 -11.54 18.96
N SER A 336 -13.00 -11.55 18.22
CA SER A 336 -14.33 -11.38 18.84
C SER A 336 -14.58 -12.42 19.95
N PRO A 337 -15.04 -12.02 21.16
CA PRO A 337 -15.41 -12.97 22.22
C PRO A 337 -16.41 -14.02 21.74
N GLY A 338 -16.17 -15.28 22.06
CA GLY A 338 -16.97 -16.38 21.52
C GLY A 338 -16.75 -17.72 22.23
N TYR A 339 -17.67 -18.63 21.97
CA TYR A 339 -17.61 -20.02 22.42
C TYR A 339 -17.68 -20.94 21.21
N ILE A 340 -16.88 -22.00 21.22
CA ILE A 340 -16.80 -23.00 20.16
C ILE A 340 -17.01 -24.34 20.80
N ASN A 341 -18.05 -25.04 20.39
CA ASN A 341 -18.45 -26.33 20.97
C ASN A 341 -18.54 -26.28 22.51
N GLY A 342 -19.07 -25.17 23.06
CA GLY A 342 -19.22 -24.94 24.50
C GLY A 342 -17.94 -24.54 25.25
N LYS A 343 -16.78 -24.50 24.59
CA LYS A 343 -15.52 -24.02 25.17
C LYS A 343 -15.30 -22.55 24.81
N GLN A 344 -14.87 -21.75 25.79
CA GLN A 344 -14.51 -20.36 25.56
C GLN A 344 -13.32 -20.28 24.60
N LYS A 345 -13.42 -19.40 23.59
CA LYS A 345 -12.30 -19.06 22.72
C LYS A 345 -11.26 -18.28 23.52
N LYS A 346 -10.18 -18.95 23.92
CA LYS A 346 -9.05 -18.33 24.65
C LYS A 346 -7.97 -17.77 23.72
N ASN A 347 -7.83 -18.35 22.53
CA ASN A 347 -6.86 -17.95 21.53
C ASN A 347 -7.54 -17.75 20.18
N CYS A 348 -7.01 -16.81 19.40
CA CYS A 348 -7.30 -16.65 17.99
C CYS A 348 -5.99 -16.53 17.22
N TYR A 349 -6.06 -16.79 15.91
CA TYR A 349 -4.87 -17.04 15.11
C TYR A 349 -4.94 -16.32 13.77
N VAL A 350 -3.80 -15.76 13.38
CA VAL A 350 -3.60 -15.11 12.09
C VAL A 350 -2.52 -15.90 11.36
N PHE A 351 -2.82 -16.37 10.16
CA PHE A 351 -1.86 -17.05 9.29
C PHE A 351 -1.57 -16.12 8.12
N ASP A 352 -0.39 -15.52 8.12
CA ASP A 352 0.07 -14.63 7.06
C ASP A 352 1.25 -15.30 6.32
N PHE A 353 1.18 -15.41 4.99
CA PHE A 353 2.27 -15.98 4.20
C PHE A 353 3.14 -14.92 3.51
N ALA A 354 3.08 -13.68 4.02
CA ALA A 354 3.93 -12.57 3.64
C ALA A 354 4.53 -11.93 4.90
N PRO A 355 5.60 -12.50 5.48
CA PRO A 355 6.18 -12.05 6.76
C PRO A 355 6.52 -10.55 6.73
N ASP A 356 7.15 -10.07 5.66
CA ASP A 356 7.55 -8.67 5.52
C ASP A 356 6.37 -7.70 5.60
N ARG A 357 5.21 -8.09 5.05
CA ARG A 357 3.98 -7.29 5.11
C ARG A 357 3.49 -7.18 6.53
N THR A 358 3.37 -8.31 7.24
CA THR A 358 2.93 -8.34 8.63
C THR A 358 3.78 -7.43 9.49
N LEU A 359 5.11 -7.53 9.36
CA LEU A 359 6.05 -6.73 10.14
C LEU A 359 5.96 -5.25 9.81
N LYS A 360 5.84 -4.89 8.52
CA LYS A 360 5.66 -3.50 8.09
C LYS A 360 4.39 -2.88 8.67
N VAL A 361 3.27 -3.61 8.60
CA VAL A 361 1.99 -3.17 9.16
C VAL A 361 2.09 -2.96 10.67
N ILE A 362 2.66 -3.93 11.40
CA ILE A 362 2.79 -3.84 12.87
C ILE A 362 3.68 -2.65 13.27
N ALA A 363 4.79 -2.44 12.55
CA ALA A 363 5.66 -1.29 12.75
C ALA A 363 4.93 0.05 12.51
N GLU A 364 4.13 0.12 11.45
CA GLU A 364 3.35 1.31 11.11
C GLU A 364 2.30 1.62 12.18
N VAL A 365 1.52 0.62 12.59
CA VAL A 365 0.53 0.72 13.67
C VAL A 365 1.15 1.32 14.93
N HIS A 366 2.31 0.78 15.33
CA HIS A 366 3.04 1.25 16.49
C HIS A 366 3.53 2.69 16.34
N ARG A 367 4.07 3.05 15.18
CA ARG A 367 4.56 4.42 14.91
C ARG A 367 3.43 5.44 15.03
N VAL A 368 2.26 5.12 14.50
CA VAL A 368 1.13 6.04 14.47
C VAL A 368 0.51 6.21 15.87
N THR A 369 0.48 5.17 16.71
CA THR A 369 -0.02 5.27 18.09
C THR A 369 0.92 6.04 19.02
N HIS A 370 2.24 5.96 18.83
CA HIS A 370 3.24 6.50 19.76
C HIS A 370 3.99 7.76 19.27
N LYS A 371 3.39 8.56 18.37
CA LYS A 371 3.95 9.77 17.73
C LYS A 371 4.43 10.93 18.64
N SER A 372 4.58 10.74 19.94
CA SER A 372 5.35 11.70 20.76
C SER A 372 6.83 11.52 20.42
N SER A 373 7.54 12.59 20.09
CA SER A 373 9.00 12.66 19.85
C SER A 373 9.83 11.81 20.83
N GLN A 374 10.00 10.53 20.54
CA GLN A 374 10.56 9.57 21.50
C GLN A 374 11.61 8.70 20.83
N SER A 375 12.71 8.49 21.57
CA SER A 375 13.90 7.76 21.16
C SER A 375 13.62 6.31 20.77
N ASP A 376 14.47 5.76 19.89
CA ASP A 376 14.48 4.37 19.43
C ASP A 376 14.27 3.33 20.54
N GLU A 377 14.74 3.61 21.76
CA GLU A 377 14.61 2.71 22.91
C GLU A 377 13.16 2.54 23.38
N LYS A 378 12.34 3.60 23.34
CA LYS A 378 10.92 3.46 23.71
C LYS A 378 10.13 2.71 22.65
N ALA A 379 10.46 2.91 21.37
CA ALA A 379 9.87 2.14 20.28
C ALA A 379 10.20 0.65 20.38
N LYS A 380 11.46 0.31 20.67
CA LYS A 380 11.87 -1.09 20.96
C LYS A 380 11.13 -1.67 22.15
N SER A 381 11.02 -0.93 23.25
CA SER A 381 10.35 -1.41 24.46
C SER A 381 8.88 -1.73 24.20
N ALA A 382 8.17 -0.81 23.53
CA ALA A 382 6.74 -0.99 23.26
C ALA A 382 6.47 -2.06 22.19
N LEU A 383 7.34 -2.20 21.17
CA LEU A 383 7.31 -3.35 20.26
C LEU A 383 7.56 -4.67 21.01
N GLY A 384 8.47 -4.68 21.99
CA GLY A 384 8.69 -5.82 22.86
C GLY A 384 7.49 -6.20 23.69
N GLU A 385 6.77 -5.22 24.24
CA GLU A 385 5.50 -5.47 24.92
C GLU A 385 4.45 -6.07 23.98
N PHE A 386 4.34 -5.54 22.75
CA PHE A 386 3.44 -6.10 21.74
C PHE A 386 3.75 -7.57 21.45
N ILE A 387 5.01 -7.94 21.20
CA ILE A 387 5.42 -9.32 20.92
C ILE A 387 5.12 -10.25 22.11
N ASN A 388 5.28 -9.77 23.35
CA ASN A 388 4.98 -10.57 24.54
C ASN A 388 3.48 -10.94 24.61
N PHE A 389 2.59 -10.01 24.24
CA PHE A 389 1.14 -10.24 24.26
C PHE A 389 0.59 -10.81 22.96
N CYS A 390 1.29 -10.63 21.84
CA CYS A 390 0.96 -11.13 20.52
C CYS A 390 2.20 -11.80 19.92
N PRO A 391 2.43 -13.11 20.19
CA PRO A 391 3.60 -13.78 19.67
C PRO A 391 3.54 -13.82 18.15
N ILE A 392 4.64 -13.40 17.52
CA ILE A 392 4.84 -13.47 16.08
C ILE A 392 5.86 -14.58 15.84
N ILE A 393 5.44 -15.61 15.12
CA ILE A 393 6.23 -16.82 14.90
C ILE A 393 6.48 -16.96 13.40
N SER A 394 7.76 -16.94 13.03
CA SER A 394 8.21 -17.34 11.70
C SER A 394 8.19 -18.86 11.59
N VAL A 395 7.66 -19.37 10.49
CA VAL A 395 7.76 -20.79 10.14
C VAL A 395 8.59 -20.91 8.87
N GLU A 396 9.86 -21.29 9.06
CA GLU A 396 10.81 -21.59 7.98
C GLU A 396 10.97 -23.11 7.92
N GLY A 397 10.53 -23.73 6.82
CA GLY A 397 10.59 -25.19 6.71
C GLY A 397 9.63 -25.88 7.69
N THR A 398 10.19 -26.59 8.67
CA THR A 398 9.47 -27.24 9.79
C THR A 398 9.77 -26.56 11.13
N ALA A 399 10.68 -25.58 11.17
CA ALA A 399 11.10 -24.94 12.40
C ALA A 399 10.25 -23.68 12.68
N MET A 400 9.65 -23.63 13.87
CA MET A 400 9.09 -22.40 14.42
C MET A 400 10.19 -21.58 15.08
N ARG A 401 10.26 -20.31 14.71
CA ARG A 401 11.14 -19.33 15.35
C ARG A 401 10.32 -18.13 15.79
N THR A 402 10.29 -17.87 17.09
CA THR A 402 9.71 -16.65 17.63
C THR A 402 10.59 -15.47 17.26
N TYR A 403 9.99 -14.40 16.74
CA TYR A 403 10.70 -13.15 16.52
C TYR A 403 11.08 -12.51 17.86
N ASP A 404 12.34 -12.16 18.02
CA ASP A 404 12.75 -11.19 19.04
C ASP A 404 12.65 -9.75 18.50
N VAL A 405 12.61 -8.78 19.41
CA VAL A 405 12.49 -7.35 19.07
C VAL A 405 13.61 -6.89 18.14
N ALA A 406 14.84 -7.37 18.33
CA ALA A 406 16.00 -6.92 17.57
C ALA A 406 16.00 -7.49 16.15
N GLU A 407 15.60 -8.74 15.97
CA GLU A 407 15.39 -9.38 14.67
C GLU A 407 14.27 -8.72 13.89
N MET A 408 13.13 -8.44 14.53
CA MET A 408 12.02 -7.75 13.91
C MET A 408 12.42 -6.34 13.43
N MET A 409 13.08 -5.56 14.27
CA MET A 409 13.56 -4.22 13.90
C MET A 409 14.56 -4.28 12.75
N ARG A 410 15.44 -5.29 12.72
CA ARG A 410 16.36 -5.51 11.58
C ARG A 410 15.61 -5.82 10.29
N GLN A 411 14.58 -6.67 10.34
CA GLN A 411 13.76 -6.96 9.16
C GLN A 411 12.96 -5.73 8.69
N ILE A 412 12.34 -4.96 9.58
CA ILE A 412 11.63 -3.71 9.24
C ILE A 412 12.58 -2.72 8.56
N LYS A 413 13.80 -2.54 9.10
CA LYS A 413 14.82 -1.67 8.50
C LYS A 413 15.19 -2.14 7.10
N ARG A 414 15.42 -3.45 6.93
CA ARG A 414 15.72 -4.05 5.62
C ARG A 414 14.59 -3.79 4.62
N ILE A 415 13.35 -4.04 4.99
CA ILE A 415 12.16 -3.82 4.13
C ILE A 415 12.03 -2.34 3.74
N SER A 416 12.25 -1.43 4.70
CA SER A 416 12.17 0.02 4.44
C SER A 416 13.27 0.47 3.46
N VAL A 417 14.48 -0.06 3.61
CA VAL A 417 15.59 0.17 2.69
C VAL A 417 15.31 -0.41 1.31
N GLU A 418 14.83 -1.65 1.22
CA GLU A 418 14.48 -2.30 -0.06
C GLU A 418 13.36 -1.52 -0.77
N THR A 419 12.33 -1.11 -0.03
CA THR A 419 11.23 -0.27 -0.55
C THR A 419 11.77 1.06 -1.09
N ALA A 420 12.68 1.72 -0.36
CA ALA A 420 13.30 2.96 -0.79
C ALA A 420 14.20 2.79 -2.02
N ILE A 421 14.92 1.68 -2.13
CA ILE A 421 15.73 1.37 -3.31
C ILE A 421 14.81 1.17 -4.52
N ASN A 422 13.76 0.36 -4.36
CA ASN A 422 12.82 0.01 -5.42
C ASN A 422 11.95 1.21 -5.84
N SER A 423 11.60 2.10 -4.90
CA SER A 423 10.88 3.34 -5.20
C SER A 423 11.76 4.42 -5.82
N GLY A 424 13.06 4.17 -6.03
CA GLY A 424 13.99 5.19 -6.53
C GLY A 424 14.28 6.30 -5.52
N PHE A 425 14.06 6.02 -4.22
CA PHE A 425 14.17 6.93 -3.09
C PHE A 425 13.12 8.06 -3.11
N ASP A 426 11.96 7.80 -3.71
CA ASP A 426 10.79 8.69 -3.73
C ASP A 426 9.95 8.58 -2.44
N ASP A 427 10.32 7.65 -1.54
CA ASP A 427 9.68 7.43 -0.25
C ASP A 427 10.38 8.25 0.85
N ASP A 428 9.62 9.15 1.50
CA ASP A 428 10.09 10.01 2.59
C ASP A 428 10.61 9.23 3.81
N THR A 429 10.31 7.93 3.94
CA THR A 429 10.72 7.08 5.07
C THR A 429 12.23 7.03 5.30
N ILE A 430 13.06 7.24 4.28
CA ILE A 430 14.53 7.33 4.40
C ILE A 430 15.02 8.62 5.07
N TYR A 431 14.17 9.65 5.14
CA TYR A 431 14.50 10.95 5.70
C TYR A 431 13.87 11.19 7.06
N ILE A 432 13.04 10.27 7.55
CA ILE A 432 12.42 10.35 8.88
C ILE A 432 13.48 9.96 9.91
N ALA A 433 14.03 10.97 10.59
CA ALA A 433 15.00 10.80 11.69
C ALA A 433 14.48 9.89 12.82
N ASP A 434 13.16 9.76 12.98
CA ASP A 434 12.46 8.89 13.94
C ASP A 434 12.25 7.44 13.45
N ALA A 435 12.73 7.06 12.25
CA ALA A 435 12.63 5.68 11.74
C ALA A 435 13.72 4.73 12.28
N GLY A 436 14.43 5.12 13.34
CA GLY A 436 15.53 4.33 13.88
C GLY A 436 16.70 4.13 12.91
N MET A 437 16.92 5.08 12.01
CA MET A 437 18.05 5.09 11.07
C MET A 437 19.36 5.56 11.70
N ASN A 438 19.58 5.29 12.99
CA ASN A 438 20.95 5.09 13.45
C ASN A 438 21.39 3.72 12.92
N LEU A 439 21.97 3.74 11.72
CA LEU A 439 22.63 2.58 11.11
C LEU A 439 23.76 2.15 12.05
N THR A 440 23.60 1.00 12.68
CA THR A 440 24.70 0.37 13.41
C THR A 440 25.77 -0.09 12.40
N GLU A 441 27.02 -0.33 12.84
CA GLU A 441 28.06 -0.86 11.95
C GLU A 441 27.63 -2.17 11.24
N VAL A 442 26.78 -2.95 11.90
CA VAL A 442 26.19 -4.19 11.36
C VAL A 442 25.18 -3.89 10.25
N ASP A 443 24.34 -2.85 10.41
CA ASP A 443 23.37 -2.43 9.38
C ASP A 443 24.06 -1.89 8.12
N ALA A 444 25.18 -1.18 8.30
CA ALA A 444 26.01 -0.69 7.20
C ALA A 444 26.68 -1.84 6.41
N GLU A 445 27.03 -2.95 7.08
CA GLU A 445 27.57 -4.14 6.43
C GLU A 445 26.49 -4.88 5.61
N LEU A 446 25.25 -4.95 6.10
CA LEU A 446 24.12 -5.54 5.38
C LEU A 446 23.80 -4.74 4.10
N LEU A 447 23.81 -3.41 4.18
CA LEU A 447 23.67 -2.50 3.04
C LEU A 447 24.77 -2.68 1.99
N ARG A 448 26.02 -2.89 2.43
CA ARG A 448 27.14 -3.21 1.52
C ARG A 448 26.94 -4.56 0.82
N LYS A 449 26.45 -5.58 1.53
CA LYS A 449 26.14 -6.90 0.95
C LYS A 449 24.98 -6.84 -0.04
N LEU A 450 23.92 -6.08 0.25
CA LEU A 450 22.79 -5.86 -0.67
C LEU A 450 23.22 -5.09 -1.93
N SER A 451 24.07 -4.07 -1.78
CA SER A 451 24.72 -3.37 -2.90
C SER A 451 25.50 -4.32 -3.81
N ASP A 452 26.24 -5.28 -3.25
CA ASP A 452 27.01 -6.26 -4.03
C ASP A 452 26.12 -7.31 -4.74
N VAL A 453 24.89 -7.55 -4.27
CA VAL A 453 23.89 -8.44 -4.91
C VAL A 453 23.16 -7.76 -6.06
N VAL A 454 22.79 -6.48 -5.89
CA VAL A 454 22.12 -5.67 -6.93
C VAL A 454 23.07 -5.29 -8.06
N SER A 455 24.39 -5.27 -7.80
CA SER A 455 25.43 -5.08 -8.81
C SER A 455 26.43 -6.25 -8.78
N PRO A 456 26.13 -7.40 -9.43
CA PRO A 456 27.04 -8.53 -9.42
C PRO A 456 28.37 -8.13 -10.07
N LYS A 457 29.43 -8.01 -9.25
CA LYS A 457 30.80 -7.89 -9.76
C LYS A 457 31.15 -9.17 -10.50
N LYS A 458 31.15 -9.13 -11.84
CA LYS A 458 31.76 -10.18 -12.65
C LYS A 458 33.24 -10.26 -12.29
N LYS A 459 33.61 -11.31 -11.55
CA LYS A 459 35.01 -11.67 -11.31
C LYS A 459 35.65 -12.02 -12.64
N GLY A 460 36.69 -11.28 -13.00
CA GLY A 460 37.66 -11.66 -14.01
C GLY A 460 37.67 -10.77 -15.24
N GLN A 461 38.27 -9.59 -15.12
CA GLN A 461 39.25 -9.08 -16.08
C GLN A 461 39.91 -7.83 -15.48
N LYS A 462 41.22 -7.92 -15.24
CA LYS A 462 42.05 -6.73 -15.06
C LYS A 462 42.37 -6.21 -16.46
N GLN A 463 41.78 -5.07 -16.82
CA GLN A 463 42.36 -4.16 -17.81
C GLN A 463 41.90 -2.74 -17.46
N ASN A 464 42.80 -1.78 -17.68
CA ASN A 464 42.72 -0.40 -17.25
C ASN A 464 41.56 0.35 -17.94
N GLU A 465 40.34 0.10 -17.52
CA GLU A 465 39.17 0.90 -17.86
C GLU A 465 38.77 1.73 -16.65
N VAL A 466 38.63 3.04 -16.87
CA VAL A 466 37.82 3.89 -15.98
C VAL A 466 36.50 3.17 -15.75
N ASP A 467 36.16 2.91 -14.50
CA ASP A 467 34.90 2.27 -14.12
C ASP A 467 33.75 3.27 -14.39
N ILE A 468 33.36 3.36 -15.67
CA ILE A 468 32.31 4.26 -16.19
C ILE A 468 31.01 4.02 -15.41
N ASN A 469 30.75 2.77 -15.01
CA ASN A 469 29.63 2.41 -14.16
C ASN A 469 29.73 3.09 -12.80
N LYS A 470 30.91 3.13 -12.16
CA LYS A 470 31.13 3.86 -10.91
C LYS A 470 30.98 5.38 -11.07
N TYR A 471 31.34 5.96 -12.22
CA TYR A 471 31.10 7.38 -12.51
C TYR A 471 29.61 7.70 -12.69
N ILE A 472 28.89 6.87 -13.45
CA ILE A 472 27.44 6.99 -13.63
C ILE A 472 26.75 6.84 -12.27
N SER A 473 27.07 5.79 -11.51
CA SER A 473 26.51 5.53 -10.20
C SER A 473 26.77 6.65 -9.18
N SER A 474 27.95 7.27 -9.21
CA SER A 474 28.26 8.40 -8.32
C SER A 474 27.59 9.73 -8.73
N ASN A 475 27.21 9.89 -10.00
CA ASN A 475 26.49 11.06 -10.52
C ASN A 475 24.98 10.87 -10.68
N LEU A 476 24.42 9.69 -10.41
CA LEU A 476 22.97 9.42 -10.46
C LEU A 476 22.16 10.45 -9.65
N ARG A 477 22.69 10.96 -8.52
CA ARG A 477 22.04 12.02 -7.73
C ARG A 477 21.84 13.32 -8.50
N ASN A 478 22.77 13.66 -9.40
CA ASN A 478 22.73 14.86 -10.24
C ASN A 478 21.93 14.65 -11.54
N LEU A 479 21.55 13.39 -11.84
CA LEU A 479 20.75 12.99 -12.99
C LEU A 479 19.29 12.70 -12.60
N ARG A 480 18.86 13.18 -11.43
CA ARG A 480 17.46 13.08 -10.99
C ARG A 480 16.59 14.10 -11.70
N PHE A 481 15.39 13.69 -12.05
CA PHE A 481 14.35 14.60 -12.50
C PHE A 481 13.94 15.45 -11.28
N LEU A 482 14.15 16.77 -11.33
CA LEU A 482 13.65 17.65 -10.27
C LEU A 482 12.12 17.61 -10.33
N SER A 483 11.47 17.37 -9.19
CA SER A 483 10.02 17.39 -9.13
C SER A 483 9.54 18.75 -9.66
N PRO A 484 8.66 18.79 -10.68
CA PRO A 484 8.10 20.04 -11.15
C PRO A 484 7.08 20.51 -10.12
N ALA A 485 7.57 20.95 -8.96
CA ALA A 485 6.75 21.35 -7.82
C ALA A 485 5.93 22.62 -8.08
N GLU A 486 6.15 23.31 -9.22
CA GLU A 486 5.57 24.64 -9.46
C GLU A 486 5.00 24.86 -10.89
N SER A 487 5.02 23.86 -11.78
CA SER A 487 4.58 24.06 -13.18
C SER A 487 3.46 23.12 -13.61
N MET A 488 2.23 23.66 -13.72
CA MET A 488 1.12 22.97 -14.39
C MET A 488 1.21 23.17 -15.92
N ASN A 489 0.98 22.11 -16.70
CA ASN A 489 1.03 22.11 -18.18
C ASN A 489 2.40 22.40 -18.83
N ALA A 490 3.52 22.08 -18.16
CA ALA A 490 4.84 22.15 -18.80
C ALA A 490 5.22 20.84 -19.52
N LEU A 491 5.80 20.99 -20.72
CA LEU A 491 6.49 19.89 -21.40
C LEU A 491 7.91 19.77 -20.84
N THR A 492 8.30 18.53 -20.54
CA THR A 492 9.64 18.22 -20.05
C THR A 492 10.51 17.72 -21.20
N ILE A 493 11.68 18.32 -21.36
CA ILE A 493 12.56 18.08 -22.51
C ILE A 493 13.86 17.43 -22.04
N GLY A 494 14.17 16.26 -22.60
CA GLY A 494 15.43 15.56 -22.41
C GLY A 494 16.36 15.66 -23.62
N ALA A 495 17.57 15.14 -23.44
CA ALA A 495 18.63 15.22 -24.43
C ALA A 495 18.90 13.89 -25.11
N ILE A 496 19.06 13.93 -26.43
CA ILE A 496 19.68 12.91 -27.26
C ILE A 496 21.15 13.26 -27.41
N PHE A 497 22.03 12.26 -27.35
CA PHE A 497 23.46 12.39 -27.60
C PHE A 497 23.71 12.57 -29.10
N SER A 498 23.39 13.76 -29.60
CA SER A 498 23.40 14.07 -31.02
C SER A 498 23.75 15.54 -31.22
N ASP A 499 24.47 15.80 -32.30
CA ASP A 499 24.78 17.13 -32.78
C ASP A 499 24.92 17.11 -34.31
N GLY A 500 24.87 18.30 -34.93
CA GLY A 500 25.06 18.48 -36.37
C GLY A 500 26.51 18.37 -36.84
N ASN A 501 27.41 17.78 -36.02
CA ASN A 501 28.82 17.62 -36.36
C ASN A 501 29.15 16.15 -36.65
N ASP A 502 30.16 15.92 -37.48
CA ASP A 502 30.81 14.63 -37.63
C ASP A 502 32.23 14.73 -37.08
N CYS A 503 32.43 14.16 -35.90
CA CYS A 503 33.71 14.15 -35.21
C CYS A 503 33.83 12.88 -34.36
N THR A 504 35.04 12.38 -34.28
CA THR A 504 35.42 11.20 -33.50
C THR A 504 36.25 11.62 -32.28
N PRO A 505 36.30 10.80 -31.22
CA PRO A 505 37.14 11.07 -30.06
C PRO A 505 38.62 11.21 -30.42
N ALA A 506 39.32 12.14 -29.77
CA ALA A 506 40.78 12.23 -29.85
C ALA A 506 41.45 11.14 -28.99
N TYR A 507 42.76 10.90 -29.17
CA TYR A 507 43.53 9.79 -28.58
C TYR A 507 43.42 9.63 -27.04
N ASN A 508 43.06 10.70 -26.32
CA ASN A 508 42.91 10.71 -24.86
C ASN A 508 41.47 11.00 -24.39
N THR A 509 40.49 10.76 -25.25
CA THR A 509 39.07 10.97 -24.93
C THR A 509 38.24 9.80 -25.42
N THR A 510 37.15 9.50 -24.72
CA THR A 510 36.25 8.39 -25.02
C THR A 510 34.82 8.90 -25.21
N GLN A 511 34.13 8.36 -26.21
CA GLN A 511 32.69 8.57 -26.40
C GLN A 511 31.91 7.54 -25.58
N LEU A 512 31.08 8.02 -24.65
CA LEU A 512 30.31 7.14 -23.78
C LEU A 512 29.00 6.62 -24.40
N CYS A 513 28.43 7.36 -25.35
CA CYS A 513 27.09 7.10 -25.87
C CYS A 513 27.10 7.14 -27.40
N THR A 514 26.35 6.26 -28.06
CA THR A 514 26.24 6.25 -29.52
C THR A 514 25.46 7.48 -30.01
N LYS A 515 25.86 8.08 -31.14
CA LYS A 515 25.14 9.22 -31.74
C LYS A 515 23.67 8.82 -31.99
N GLY A 516 22.74 9.65 -31.53
CA GLY A 516 21.29 9.39 -31.68
C GLY A 516 20.64 8.58 -30.56
N MET A 517 21.41 8.10 -29.57
CA MET A 517 20.86 7.48 -28.36
C MET A 517 20.55 8.53 -27.29
N PRO A 518 19.67 8.23 -26.32
CA PRO A 518 19.49 9.07 -25.14
C PRO A 518 20.81 9.46 -24.48
N ALA A 519 21.00 10.76 -24.22
CA ALA A 519 22.23 11.22 -23.59
C ALA A 519 22.31 10.73 -22.14
N ILE A 520 23.49 10.24 -21.75
CA ILE A 520 23.75 9.76 -20.38
C ILE A 520 23.64 10.88 -19.35
N TYR A 521 23.78 12.14 -19.77
CA TYR A 521 23.55 13.32 -18.94
C TYR A 521 22.07 13.79 -18.92
N SER A 522 21.17 13.09 -19.61
CA SER A 522 19.73 13.34 -19.53
C SER A 522 19.13 12.54 -18.37
N SER A 523 18.30 13.18 -17.56
CA SER A 523 17.52 12.51 -16.52
C SER A 523 16.29 11.82 -17.10
N PHE A 524 15.92 10.69 -16.51
CA PHE A 524 14.69 9.95 -16.79
C PHE A 524 13.98 9.66 -15.48
N GLY A 525 12.66 9.74 -15.46
CA GLY A 525 11.89 9.57 -14.23
C GLY A 525 10.40 9.43 -14.49
N ARG A 526 9.64 9.29 -13.40
CA ARG A 526 8.18 9.24 -13.44
C ARG A 526 7.60 10.63 -13.18
N GLY A 527 6.55 10.98 -13.91
CA GLY A 527 5.66 12.09 -13.63
C GLY A 527 4.35 11.62 -13.00
N ILE A 528 3.40 12.54 -12.86
CA ILE A 528 2.04 12.26 -12.36
C ILE A 528 1.42 11.07 -13.14
N ASN A 529 0.69 10.19 -12.44
CA ASN A 529 0.06 8.97 -12.96
C ASN A 529 1.04 7.99 -13.64
N ASN A 530 2.28 7.88 -13.14
CA ASN A 530 3.33 7.04 -13.72
C ASN A 530 3.67 7.39 -15.19
N SER A 531 3.42 8.64 -15.63
CA SER A 531 3.85 9.09 -16.95
C SER A 531 5.38 9.06 -17.07
N VAL A 532 5.90 8.66 -18.23
CA VAL A 532 7.35 8.64 -18.46
C VAL A 532 7.84 10.05 -18.74
N LYS A 533 8.89 10.48 -18.04
CA LYS A 533 9.59 11.76 -18.25
C LYS A 533 11.04 11.50 -18.69
N PRO A 534 11.59 12.31 -19.61
CA PRO A 534 11.02 13.51 -20.19
C PRO A 534 9.98 13.19 -21.28
N ASP A 535 9.07 14.14 -21.53
CA ASP A 535 7.98 14.00 -22.52
C ASP A 535 8.51 13.94 -23.95
N ILE A 536 9.60 14.66 -24.22
CA ILE A 536 10.23 14.76 -25.54
C ILE A 536 11.75 14.68 -25.39
N LEU A 537 12.41 13.98 -26.31
CA LEU A 537 13.86 14.00 -26.45
C LEU A 537 14.26 14.81 -27.69
N PHE A 538 15.27 15.66 -27.55
CA PHE A 538 15.79 16.47 -28.65
C PHE A 538 17.32 16.55 -28.64
N ASP A 539 17.95 17.03 -29.71
CA ASP A 539 19.41 17.14 -29.80
C ASP A 539 19.97 17.92 -28.61
N GLY A 540 20.85 17.27 -27.84
CA GLY A 540 21.45 17.83 -26.64
C GLY A 540 22.93 18.15 -26.77
N GLY A 541 23.53 17.92 -27.93
CA GLY A 541 24.97 18.03 -28.15
C GLY A 541 25.68 16.70 -27.91
N ARG A 542 26.96 16.63 -28.32
CA ARG A 542 27.86 15.54 -27.94
C ARG A 542 29.06 16.11 -27.23
N SER A 543 29.65 15.30 -26.37
CA SER A 543 30.93 15.59 -25.71
C SER A 543 31.66 14.28 -25.43
N PHE A 544 32.96 14.36 -25.19
CA PHE A 544 33.78 13.20 -24.88
C PHE A 544 34.30 13.30 -23.45
N ILE A 545 34.59 12.16 -22.84
CA ILE A 545 35.15 12.09 -21.51
C ILE A 545 36.66 11.88 -21.58
N ARG A 546 37.39 12.53 -20.67
CA ARG A 546 38.83 12.31 -20.45
C ARG A 546 39.08 11.82 -19.02
N GLU A 547 39.96 10.86 -18.89
CA GLU A 547 40.49 10.38 -17.61
C GLU A 547 41.50 11.37 -17.02
N VAL A 548 41.42 11.62 -15.70
CA VAL A 548 42.36 12.50 -14.98
C VAL A 548 43.35 11.63 -14.18
N ILE A 549 44.63 11.67 -14.57
CA ILE A 549 45.76 11.03 -13.86
C ILE A 549 46.58 12.17 -13.23
N PRO A 550 46.88 12.23 -11.90
CA PRO A 550 47.14 11.15 -10.96
C PRO A 550 46.41 11.33 -9.59
N SER A 551 45.08 11.49 -9.57
CA SER A 551 44.35 11.55 -8.30
C SER A 551 44.10 10.13 -7.78
N THR A 552 44.26 9.92 -6.47
CA THR A 552 43.95 8.69 -5.72
C THR A 552 42.52 8.14 -5.88
N ALA A 553 41.68 8.83 -6.66
CA ALA A 553 40.41 8.36 -7.17
C ALA A 553 40.43 8.41 -8.71
N ASN A 554 40.22 7.26 -9.37
CA ASN A 554 39.93 7.20 -10.80
C ASN A 554 38.71 8.09 -11.09
N SER A 555 38.93 9.25 -11.72
CA SER A 555 37.87 10.21 -12.04
C SER A 555 37.90 10.58 -13.51
N ALA A 556 36.72 10.61 -14.12
CA ALA A 556 36.48 10.98 -15.50
C ALA A 556 35.75 12.32 -15.52
N ILE A 557 36.14 13.21 -16.44
CA ILE A 557 35.48 14.51 -16.63
C ILE A 557 35.03 14.67 -18.08
N TRP A 558 33.87 15.31 -18.26
CA TRP A 558 33.46 15.78 -19.59
C TRP A 558 34.43 16.87 -20.07
N VAL A 559 34.87 16.74 -21.31
CA VAL A 559 35.74 17.75 -21.94
C VAL A 559 34.86 18.88 -22.45
N ALA A 560 34.70 19.93 -21.64
CA ALA A 560 34.09 21.17 -22.10
C ALA A 560 35.08 21.91 -23.02
N SER A 561 34.80 21.95 -24.31
CA SER A 561 35.60 22.73 -25.28
C SER A 561 34.73 23.79 -25.96
N PRO A 562 34.54 24.98 -25.36
CA PRO A 562 33.67 25.99 -25.94
C PRO A 562 34.12 26.41 -27.35
N LYS A 563 35.40 26.28 -27.68
CA LYS A 563 35.95 26.69 -28.99
C LYS A 563 36.08 25.54 -30.01
N ARG A 564 35.74 24.28 -29.67
CA ARG A 564 35.93 23.11 -30.56
C ARG A 564 34.75 22.15 -30.51
N LYS A 565 34.44 21.53 -31.65
CA LYS A 565 33.48 20.42 -31.79
C LYS A 565 33.93 19.21 -30.95
N PRO A 566 33.03 18.31 -30.50
CA PRO A 566 31.57 18.29 -30.69
C PRO A 566 30.78 19.27 -29.80
N GLY A 567 29.47 19.38 -30.07
CA GLY A 567 28.51 20.15 -29.29
C GLY A 567 27.51 20.91 -30.17
N ILE A 568 26.49 21.48 -29.55
CA ILE A 568 25.59 22.44 -30.19
C ILE A 568 26.26 23.82 -30.13
N LEU A 569 26.33 24.50 -31.27
CA LEU A 569 26.89 25.84 -31.35
C LEU A 569 25.82 26.85 -30.90
N SER A 570 26.14 27.63 -29.86
CA SER A 570 25.24 28.65 -29.31
C SER A 570 26.00 29.96 -29.06
N ALA A 571 25.27 31.08 -28.99
CA ALA A 571 25.85 32.36 -28.61
C ALA A 571 26.35 32.28 -27.16
N TYR A 572 27.57 32.79 -26.91
CA TYR A 572 28.23 32.67 -25.63
C TYR A 572 28.70 34.05 -25.14
N PRO A 573 28.48 34.42 -23.87
CA PRO A 573 28.98 35.68 -23.31
C PRO A 573 30.50 35.57 -23.09
N GLY A 574 31.28 36.09 -24.03
CA GLY A 574 32.74 36.18 -23.90
C GLY A 574 33.18 37.25 -22.88
N PRO A 575 34.48 37.28 -22.49
CA PRO A 575 35.04 38.38 -21.71
C PRO A 575 34.74 39.72 -22.39
N GLN A 576 34.45 40.78 -21.62
CA GLN A 576 33.97 42.11 -22.08
C GLN A 576 34.77 42.80 -23.23
N GLN A 577 35.93 42.28 -23.63
CA GLN A 577 36.78 42.82 -24.71
C GLN A 577 36.63 42.11 -26.07
N GLU A 578 35.95 40.96 -26.15
CA GLU A 578 35.60 40.31 -27.43
C GLU A 578 34.17 40.74 -27.81
N GLY A 579 34.02 41.54 -28.87
CA GLY A 579 32.75 42.16 -29.27
C GLY A 579 31.59 41.19 -29.55
N ALA A 580 30.39 41.73 -29.79
CA ALA A 580 29.18 40.96 -30.07
C ALA A 580 29.37 39.97 -31.25
N GLY A 581 29.18 38.67 -31.00
CA GLY A 581 29.31 37.61 -32.01
C GLY A 581 30.05 36.34 -31.56
N THR A 582 30.46 36.24 -30.30
CA THR A 582 31.13 35.05 -29.76
C THR A 582 30.19 33.85 -29.67
N VAL A 583 30.62 32.70 -30.20
CA VAL A 583 29.90 31.44 -30.18
C VAL A 583 30.69 30.37 -29.44
N ALA A 584 29.99 29.46 -28.77
CA ALA A 584 30.59 28.32 -28.11
C ALA A 584 29.83 27.01 -28.36
N TYR A 585 30.57 25.91 -28.39
CA TYR A 585 30.02 24.56 -28.36
C TYR A 585 29.67 24.16 -26.93
N SER A 586 28.42 23.72 -26.73
CA SER A 586 27.92 23.22 -25.45
C SER A 586 27.17 21.90 -25.63
N PHE A 587 26.93 21.20 -24.54
CA PHE A 587 26.09 20.00 -24.49
C PHE A 587 25.33 19.99 -23.17
N GLY A 588 24.13 19.39 -23.15
CA GLY A 588 23.27 19.33 -21.97
C GLY A 588 21.79 19.36 -22.31
N THR A 589 20.94 19.04 -21.34
CA THR A 589 19.48 19.12 -21.46
C THR A 589 18.98 20.55 -21.68
N SER A 590 19.70 21.56 -21.17
CA SER A 590 19.42 22.98 -21.43
C SER A 590 19.50 23.34 -22.92
N ASN A 591 20.39 22.69 -23.68
CA ASN A 591 20.47 22.92 -25.12
C ASN A 591 19.25 22.36 -25.85
N SER A 592 18.82 21.15 -25.48
CA SER A 592 17.60 20.54 -26.00
C SER A 592 16.38 21.39 -25.69
N ALA A 593 16.26 21.88 -24.46
CA ALA A 593 15.20 22.78 -24.05
C ALA A 593 15.20 24.09 -24.85
N ALA A 594 16.36 24.72 -25.05
CA ALA A 594 16.46 25.96 -25.83
C ALA A 594 16.06 25.77 -27.31
N LEU A 595 16.47 24.66 -27.94
CA LEU A 595 16.09 24.35 -29.31
C LEU A 595 14.58 24.08 -29.45
N ILE A 596 13.99 23.36 -28.50
CA ILE A 596 12.55 23.13 -28.48
C ILE A 596 11.79 24.43 -28.26
N SER A 597 12.25 25.33 -27.38
CA SER A 597 11.63 26.65 -27.20
C SER A 597 11.62 27.46 -28.50
N ASN A 598 12.72 27.45 -29.27
CA ASN A 598 12.77 28.12 -30.57
C ASN A 598 11.81 27.48 -31.60
N LYS A 599 11.70 26.14 -31.61
CA LYS A 599 10.71 25.44 -32.46
C LYS A 599 9.27 25.71 -32.05
N ALA A 600 9.01 25.85 -30.75
CA ALA A 600 7.69 26.22 -30.25
C ALA A 600 7.32 27.65 -30.70
N GLU A 601 8.27 28.59 -30.71
CA GLU A 601 8.07 29.94 -31.25
C GLU A 601 7.76 29.92 -32.76
N GLU A 602 8.49 29.11 -33.54
CA GLU A 602 8.22 28.93 -34.97
C GLU A 602 6.80 28.38 -35.21
N CYS A 603 6.41 27.34 -34.47
CA CYS A 603 5.04 26.79 -34.50
C CYS A 603 3.99 27.84 -34.10
N PHE A 604 4.26 28.63 -33.06
CA PHE A 604 3.38 29.71 -32.62
C PHE A 604 3.20 30.77 -33.71
N ASN A 605 4.27 31.21 -34.36
CA ASN A 605 4.20 32.19 -35.45
C ASN A 605 3.40 31.66 -36.64
N ILE A 606 3.61 30.40 -37.05
CA ILE A 606 2.83 29.76 -38.12
C ILE A 606 1.34 29.69 -37.74
N LEU A 607 1.03 29.28 -36.51
CA LEU A 607 -0.35 29.22 -36.04
C LEU A 607 -0.99 30.61 -36.01
N ASN A 608 -0.25 31.62 -35.55
CA ASN A 608 -0.73 33.00 -35.51
C ASN A 608 -1.00 33.53 -36.93
N ASP A 609 -0.11 33.26 -37.89
CA ASP A 609 -0.31 33.63 -39.30
C ASP A 609 -1.56 32.95 -39.90
N VAL A 610 -1.76 31.65 -39.62
CA VAL A 610 -2.94 30.90 -40.07
C VAL A 610 -4.23 31.43 -39.44
N TYR A 611 -4.24 31.69 -38.13
CA TYR A 611 -5.43 32.19 -37.42
C TYR A 611 -5.78 33.65 -37.79
N ILE A 612 -4.77 34.51 -37.99
CA ILE A 612 -4.98 35.90 -38.48
C ILE A 612 -5.49 35.88 -39.92
N PHE A 613 -5.05 34.93 -40.76
CA PHE A 613 -5.54 34.78 -42.13
C PHE A 613 -7.00 34.30 -42.17
N CYS A 614 -7.38 33.34 -41.31
CA CYS A 614 -8.76 32.85 -41.18
C CYS A 614 -9.73 33.91 -40.64
N ALA A 615 -9.28 34.84 -39.80
CA ALA A 615 -10.11 35.93 -39.28
C ALA A 615 -10.40 37.05 -40.31
N ARG A 616 -9.71 37.09 -41.45
CA ARG A 616 -9.88 38.08 -42.52
C ARG A 616 -10.74 37.61 -43.70
N LEU A 617 -11.23 36.37 -43.69
CA LEU A 617 -12.18 35.91 -44.69
C LEU A 617 -13.57 36.47 -44.35
N PRO A 618 -14.24 37.19 -45.28
CA PRO A 618 -15.64 37.57 -45.07
C PRO A 618 -16.47 36.29 -44.93
N LYS A 619 -17.33 36.26 -43.92
CA LYS A 619 -18.26 35.15 -43.68
C LYS A 619 -19.14 34.86 -44.88
#